data_AF-A0A5S9MLN2-F1
#
_entry.id   AF-A0A5S9MLN2-F1
#
_cell.length_a   1.000
_cell.length_b   1.000
_cell.length_c   1.000
_cell.angle_alpha   90.00
_cell.angle_beta   90.00
_cell.angle_gamma   90.00
#
_symmetry.space_group_name_H-M   'P 1'
#
loop_
_entity.id
_entity.type
_entity.pdbx_description
1 polymer ?
#
loop_
_entity_poly.entity_id
_entity_poly.type
_entity_poly.pdbx_seq_one_letter_code
_entity_poly.pdbx_strand_id
1 'polypeptide(L)'
;MDIEAGQEKLNIVGALAKRMVEKAGLPIEVHLTLDRREALKEGRRFCDDTISCVGLLEARAKDERIPLKYGVIGQETNGPGGLFKGLRTIPVILDIVKDMEELCPDAWLVNFTNPAGMVTEAVFYATRI
;
A
#
# COMPACT_ATOMS: atom_id res chain seq x y z
N MET A 1 -4.99 6.09 -5.93
CA MET A 1 -5.74 6.52 -4.74
C MET A 1 -4.72 6.78 -3.64
N ASP A 2 -5.00 7.68 -2.72
CA ASP A 2 -4.14 7.95 -1.56
C ASP A 2 -5.04 8.39 -0.38
N ILE A 3 -4.44 8.72 0.76
CA ILE A 3 -5.11 9.34 1.91
C ILE A 3 -4.94 10.86 1.88
N GLU A 4 -5.71 11.58 2.70
CA GLU A 4 -5.66 13.06 2.76
C GLU A 4 -4.24 13.61 2.95
N ALA A 5 -3.44 12.97 3.82
CA ALA A 5 -2.05 13.36 4.06
C ALA A 5 -1.12 13.20 2.84
N GLY A 6 -1.50 12.37 1.87
CA GLY A 6 -0.77 12.13 0.62
C GLY A 6 -1.29 12.94 -0.57
N GLN A 7 -2.38 13.71 -0.41
CA GLN A 7 -3.11 14.35 -1.52
C GLN A 7 -2.23 15.20 -2.43
N GLU A 8 -1.29 15.97 -1.88
CA GLU A 8 -0.36 16.77 -2.68
C GLU A 8 0.52 15.89 -3.57
N LYS A 9 1.10 14.82 -3.01
CA LYS A 9 1.93 13.85 -3.74
C LYS A 9 1.12 13.14 -4.82
N LEU A 10 -0.11 12.73 -4.50
CA LEU A 10 -1.04 12.12 -5.44
C LEU A 10 -1.30 13.03 -6.65
N ASN A 11 -1.54 14.32 -6.41
CA ASN A 11 -1.81 15.27 -7.48
C ASN A 11 -0.59 15.51 -8.38
N ILE A 12 0.61 15.62 -7.79
CA ILE A 12 1.85 15.82 -8.55
C ILE A 12 2.14 14.62 -9.46
N VAL A 13 2.14 13.40 -8.88
CA VAL A 13 2.42 12.17 -9.64
C VAL A 13 1.30 11.86 -10.63
N GLY A 14 0.04 12.07 -10.23
CA GLY A 14 -1.12 11.88 -11.09
C GLY A 14 -1.15 12.82 -12.29
N ALA A 15 -0.75 14.09 -12.12
CA ALA A 15 -0.61 15.03 -13.23
C ALA A 15 0.50 14.62 -14.20
N LEU A 16 1.61 14.08 -13.70
CA LEU A 16 2.67 13.54 -14.55
C LEU A 16 2.19 12.31 -15.33
N ALA A 17 1.50 11.37 -14.68
CA ALA A 17 0.97 10.17 -15.31
C ALA A 17 0.01 10.52 -16.47
N LYS A 18 -0.89 11.49 -16.28
CA LYS A 18 -1.78 11.99 -17.34
C LYS A 18 -1.01 12.48 -18.57
N ARG A 19 0.01 13.33 -18.36
CA ARG A 19 0.87 13.83 -19.45
C ARG A 19 1.62 12.72 -20.17
N MET A 20 2.08 11.69 -19.44
CA MET A 20 2.78 10.55 -20.03
C MET A 20 1.86 9.73 -20.95
N VAL A 21 0.65 9.44 -20.49
CA VAL A 21 -0.35 8.69 -21.27
C VAL A 21 -0.79 9.46 -22.51
N GLU A 22 -1.10 10.75 -22.37
CA GLU A 22 -1.47 11.62 -23.49
C GLU A 22 -0.36 11.68 -24.54
N LYS A 23 0.88 11.91 -24.10
CA LYS A 23 2.05 11.94 -24.99
C LYS A 23 2.30 10.61 -25.70
N ALA A 24 2.00 9.48 -25.03
CA ALA A 24 2.15 8.15 -25.61
C ALA A 24 1.00 7.79 -26.56
N GLY A 25 -0.09 8.56 -26.60
CA GLY A 25 -1.27 8.26 -27.42
C GLY A 25 -2.00 6.98 -26.99
N LEU A 26 -1.87 6.58 -25.71
CA LEU A 26 -2.47 5.35 -25.19
C LEU A 26 -3.91 5.62 -24.71
N PRO A 27 -4.86 4.70 -24.95
CA PRO A 27 -6.25 4.85 -24.50
C PRO A 27 -6.39 4.45 -23.02
N ILE A 28 -5.63 5.10 -22.13
CA ILE A 28 -5.65 4.85 -20.69
C ILE A 28 -6.26 6.08 -20.00
N GLU A 29 -7.27 5.87 -19.17
CA GLU A 29 -7.82 6.94 -18.34
C GLU A 29 -7.24 6.91 -16.93
N VAL A 30 -6.70 8.05 -16.48
CA VAL A 30 -6.10 8.19 -15.15
C VAL A 30 -7.08 8.92 -14.21
N HIS A 31 -7.60 8.18 -13.24
CA HIS A 31 -8.50 8.67 -12.20
C HIS A 31 -7.76 8.82 -10.87
N LEU A 32 -7.98 9.95 -10.19
CA LEU A 32 -7.39 10.24 -8.87
C LEU A 32 -8.53 10.35 -7.85
N THR A 33 -8.40 9.68 -6.71
CA THR A 33 -9.39 9.71 -5.62
C THR A 33 -8.69 9.54 -4.28
N LEU A 34 -9.31 10.11 -3.24
CA LEU A 34 -8.99 9.85 -1.84
C LEU A 34 -9.94 8.82 -1.20
N ASP A 35 -11.04 8.51 -1.88
CA ASP A 35 -11.97 7.47 -1.46
C ASP A 35 -11.51 6.13 -2.04
N ARG A 36 -11.08 5.24 -1.14
CA ARG A 36 -10.67 3.89 -1.49
C ARG A 36 -11.81 3.08 -2.11
N ARG A 37 -13.03 3.18 -1.59
CA ARG A 37 -14.16 2.38 -2.07
C ARG A 37 -14.56 2.79 -3.49
N GLU A 38 -14.42 4.07 -3.83
CA GLU A 38 -14.54 4.55 -5.21
C GLU A 38 -13.50 3.91 -6.16
N ALA A 39 -12.26 3.70 -5.68
CA ALA A 39 -11.22 3.05 -6.45
C ALA A 39 -11.46 1.54 -6.65
N LEU A 40 -12.11 0.89 -5.67
CA LEU A 40 -12.39 -0.56 -5.63
C LEU A 40 -13.75 -0.97 -6.20
N LYS A 41 -14.49 -0.04 -6.84
CA LYS A 41 -15.81 -0.33 -7.43
C LYS A 41 -15.83 -1.54 -8.36
N GLU A 42 -17.01 -2.14 -8.49
CA GLU A 42 -17.27 -3.32 -9.30
C GLU A 42 -16.72 -3.21 -10.74
N GLY A 43 -16.16 -4.31 -11.25
CA GLY A 43 -15.53 -4.38 -12.59
C GLY A 43 -14.02 -4.11 -12.61
N ARG A 44 -13.40 -3.81 -11.46
CA ARG A 44 -11.93 -3.76 -11.33
C ARG A 44 -11.36 -5.18 -11.29
N ARG A 45 -10.25 -5.40 -12.00
CA ARG A 45 -9.60 -6.72 -12.16
C ARG A 45 -8.34 -6.89 -11.32
N PHE A 46 -7.71 -5.77 -10.95
CA PHE A 46 -6.46 -5.74 -10.20
C PHE A 46 -6.52 -4.60 -9.19
N CYS A 47 -6.10 -4.90 -7.96
CA CYS A 47 -5.81 -3.92 -6.93
C CYS A 47 -4.31 -4.00 -6.62
N ASP A 48 -3.56 -2.98 -7.05
CA ASP A 48 -2.16 -2.81 -6.64
C ASP A 48 -2.11 -2.15 -5.27
N ASP A 49 -1.52 -2.84 -4.30
CA ASP A 49 -1.25 -2.29 -2.98
C ASP A 49 0.21 -1.88 -2.89
N THR A 50 0.41 -0.57 -3.05
CA THR A 50 1.68 0.10 -2.76
C THR A 50 1.45 1.15 -1.65
N ILE A 51 1.30 0.69 -0.42
CA ILE A 51 1.28 1.53 0.78
C ILE A 51 2.73 1.80 1.22
N SER A 52 3.14 3.06 1.06
CA SER A 52 4.44 3.53 1.56
C SER A 52 4.40 3.70 3.07
N CYS A 53 4.69 2.62 3.81
CA CYS A 53 4.85 2.57 5.28
C CYS A 53 3.74 3.29 6.08
N VAL A 54 2.92 2.55 6.82
CA VAL A 54 2.05 3.18 7.81
C VAL A 54 2.92 3.92 8.86
N GLY A 55 2.74 5.24 8.94
CA GLY A 55 3.61 6.17 9.70
C GLY A 55 4.77 6.82 8.92
N LEU A 56 4.83 6.60 7.60
CA LEU A 56 5.76 7.22 6.65
C LEU A 56 7.25 7.02 7.03
N LEU A 57 8.11 7.89 6.50
CA LEU A 57 9.56 7.84 6.72
C LEU A 57 9.94 8.08 8.18
N GLU A 58 9.12 8.81 8.95
CA GLU A 58 9.36 9.04 10.37
C GLU A 58 9.23 7.76 11.20
N ALA A 59 8.23 6.90 10.91
CA ALA A 59 8.13 5.60 11.54
C ALA A 59 9.29 4.68 11.15
N ARG A 60 9.66 4.67 9.86
CA ARG A 60 10.82 3.92 9.38
C ARG A 60 12.12 4.36 10.06
N ALA A 61 12.33 5.66 10.24
CA ALA A 61 13.50 6.18 10.95
C ALA A 61 13.56 5.68 12.40
N LYS A 62 12.41 5.47 13.06
CA LYS A 62 12.36 4.85 14.39
C LYS A 62 12.70 3.36 14.33
N ASP A 63 12.14 2.64 13.37
CA ASP A 63 12.41 1.21 13.15
C ASP A 63 13.91 0.93 12.92
N GLU A 64 14.61 1.84 12.25
CA GLU A 64 16.04 1.73 11.97
C GLU A 64 16.91 2.24 13.14
N ARG A 65 16.50 3.31 13.85
CA ARG A 65 17.34 3.94 14.89
C ARG A 65 17.20 3.34 16.27
N ILE A 66 16.01 2.86 16.65
CA ILE A 66 15.77 2.34 18.01
C ILE A 66 16.57 1.06 18.26
N PRO A 67 16.55 0.03 17.39
CA PRO A 67 17.27 -1.22 17.65
C PRO A 67 18.79 -1.04 17.78
N LEU A 68 19.34 -0.08 17.04
CA LEU A 68 20.78 0.24 17.08
C LEU A 68 21.25 0.67 18.48
N LYS A 69 20.38 1.31 19.28
CA LYS A 69 20.71 1.68 20.67
C LYS A 69 20.93 0.47 21.58
N TYR A 70 20.46 -0.71 21.17
CA TYR A 70 20.54 -1.97 21.91
C TYR A 70 21.52 -2.97 21.27
N GLY A 71 22.31 -2.54 20.28
CA GLY A 71 23.23 -3.42 19.56
C GLY A 71 22.52 -4.44 18.65
N VAL A 72 21.26 -4.19 18.30
CA VAL A 72 20.46 -5.04 17.40
C VAL A 72 20.33 -4.34 16.04
N ILE A 73 20.21 -5.13 14.97
CA ILE A 73 19.99 -4.59 13.63
C ILE A 73 18.71 -3.75 13.57
N GLY A 74 18.84 -2.52 13.07
CA GLY A 74 17.72 -1.66 12.71
C GLY A 74 17.57 -1.64 11.20
N GLN A 75 16.58 -2.36 10.68
CA GLN A 75 16.29 -2.45 9.26
C GLN A 75 14.77 -2.59 9.05
N GLU A 76 14.28 -2.05 7.94
CA GLU A 76 12.84 -1.89 7.64
C GLU A 76 12.02 -3.19 7.59
N THR A 77 12.61 -4.30 7.15
CA THR A 77 11.93 -5.57 6.83
C THR A 77 12.41 -6.75 7.66
N ASN A 78 13.47 -6.57 8.45
CA ASN A 78 14.11 -7.61 9.23
C ASN A 78 14.31 -7.14 10.68
N GLY A 79 14.38 -8.09 11.61
CA GLY A 79 14.55 -7.79 13.03
C GLY A 79 13.36 -7.00 13.60
N PRO A 80 13.59 -6.18 14.64
CA PRO A 80 12.51 -5.42 15.28
C PRO A 80 11.82 -4.46 14.31
N GLY A 81 12.56 -3.79 13.43
CA GLY A 81 11.98 -2.86 12.46
C GLY A 81 10.98 -3.54 11.52
N GLY A 82 11.37 -4.70 10.97
CA GLY A 82 10.47 -5.55 10.17
C GLY A 82 9.20 -5.95 10.90
N LEU A 83 9.31 -6.38 12.17
CA LEU A 83 8.17 -6.75 12.99
C LEU A 83 7.22 -5.56 13.21
N PHE A 84 7.73 -4.43 13.66
CA PHE A 84 6.91 -3.24 13.93
C PHE A 84 6.30 -2.68 12.64
N LYS A 85 6.99 -2.78 11.50
CA LYS A 85 6.41 -2.45 10.20
C LYS A 85 5.23 -3.36 9.88
N GLY A 86 5.40 -4.68 10.01
CA GLY A 86 4.32 -5.65 9.82
C GLY A 86 3.10 -5.34 10.68
N LEU A 87 3.31 -5.08 11.98
CA LEU A 87 2.23 -4.74 12.91
C LEU A 87 1.45 -3.47 12.54
N ARG A 88 2.11 -2.48 11.92
CA ARG A 88 1.42 -1.26 11.46
C ARG A 88 0.72 -1.46 10.11
N THR A 89 1.30 -2.27 9.23
CA THR A 89 0.83 -2.47 7.87
C THR A 89 -0.33 -3.47 7.78
N ILE A 90 -0.20 -4.66 8.40
CA ILE A 90 -1.15 -5.78 8.22
C ILE A 90 -2.61 -5.36 8.49
N PRO A 91 -2.95 -4.63 9.57
CA PRO A 91 -4.33 -4.22 9.80
C PRO A 91 -4.93 -3.41 8.64
N VAL A 92 -4.15 -2.51 8.05
CA VAL A 92 -4.60 -1.67 6.92
C VAL A 92 -4.83 -2.53 5.67
N ILE A 93 -3.94 -3.49 5.40
CA ILE A 93 -4.08 -4.41 4.27
C ILE A 93 -5.35 -5.26 4.45
N LEU A 94 -5.60 -5.79 5.64
CA LEU A 94 -6.81 -6.59 5.90
C LEU A 94 -8.09 -5.78 5.73
N ASP A 95 -8.10 -4.50 6.10
CA ASP A 95 -9.23 -3.60 5.83
C ASP A 95 -9.46 -3.39 4.32
N ILE A 96 -8.38 -3.28 3.53
CA ILE A 96 -8.47 -3.18 2.06
C ILE A 96 -9.02 -4.48 1.46
N VAL A 97 -8.50 -5.62 1.89
CA VAL A 97 -8.95 -6.93 1.42
C VAL A 97 -10.42 -7.15 1.74
N LYS A 98 -10.89 -6.72 2.92
CA LYS A 98 -12.31 -6.77 3.28
C LYS A 98 -13.17 -5.91 2.35
N ASP A 99 -12.73 -4.70 1.99
CA ASP A 99 -13.42 -3.88 0.99
C ASP A 99 -13.41 -4.56 -0.40
N MET A 100 -12.32 -5.25 -0.77
CA MET A 100 -12.22 -6.00 -2.02
C MET A 100 -13.18 -7.19 -2.06
N GLU A 101 -13.28 -7.97 -0.97
CA GLU A 101 -14.22 -9.10 -0.85
C GLU A 101 -15.68 -8.64 -1.03
N GLU A 102 -16.00 -7.41 -0.61
CA GLU A 102 -17.33 -6.81 -0.77
C GLU A 102 -17.57 -6.24 -2.18
N LEU A 103 -16.62 -5.46 -2.71
CA LEU A 103 -16.83 -4.60 -3.89
C LEU A 103 -16.31 -5.18 -5.21
N CYS A 104 -15.27 -6.00 -5.15
CA CYS A 104 -14.63 -6.59 -6.33
C CYS A 104 -14.02 -7.97 -6.02
N PRO A 105 -14.85 -8.98 -5.67
CA PRO A 105 -14.39 -10.28 -5.19
C PRO A 105 -13.54 -11.07 -6.20
N ASP A 106 -13.64 -10.77 -7.49
CA ASP A 106 -12.85 -11.41 -8.56
C ASP A 106 -11.51 -10.70 -8.84
N ALA A 107 -11.20 -9.61 -8.13
CA ALA A 107 -9.98 -8.83 -8.33
C ALA A 107 -8.78 -9.48 -7.65
N TRP A 108 -7.63 -9.41 -8.32
CA TRP A 108 -6.36 -9.84 -7.73
C TRP A 108 -5.75 -8.74 -6.87
N LEU A 109 -5.33 -9.08 -5.65
CA LEU A 109 -4.44 -8.26 -4.85
C LEU A 109 -2.99 -8.45 -5.33
N VAL A 110 -2.33 -7.36 -5.73
CA VAL A 110 -0.90 -7.33 -6.07
C VAL A 110 -0.17 -6.52 -5.01
N ASN A 111 0.47 -7.20 -4.05
CA ASN A 111 1.11 -6.56 -2.89
C ASN A 111 2.58 -6.20 -3.16
N PHE A 112 2.91 -4.90 -3.12
CA PHE A 112 4.28 -4.39 -3.04
C PHE A 112 4.63 -3.89 -1.62
N THR A 113 3.65 -3.84 -0.72
CA THR A 113 3.83 -3.32 0.62
C THR A 113 4.62 -4.29 1.50
N ASN A 114 5.74 -3.79 2.01
CA ASN A 114 6.62 -4.54 2.91
C ASN A 114 6.09 -4.59 4.37
N PRO A 115 6.47 -5.61 5.15
CA PRO A 115 7.25 -6.79 4.76
C PRO A 115 6.42 -7.76 3.91
N ALA A 116 6.78 -7.93 2.63
CA ALA A 116 5.87 -8.48 1.63
C ALA A 116 5.45 -9.92 1.96
N GLY A 117 6.40 -10.76 2.40
CA GLY A 117 6.10 -12.13 2.80
C GLY A 117 5.13 -12.21 3.99
N MET A 118 5.38 -11.44 5.06
CA MET A 118 4.53 -11.42 6.25
C MET A 118 3.13 -10.85 5.97
N VAL A 119 3.05 -9.83 5.11
CA VAL A 119 1.77 -9.26 4.67
C VAL A 119 0.97 -10.28 3.87
N THR A 120 1.58 -10.90 2.86
CA THR A 120 0.94 -11.94 2.05
C THR A 120 0.51 -13.13 2.89
N GLU A 121 1.33 -13.56 3.86
CA GLU A 121 0.99 -14.64 4.79
C GLU A 121 -0.23 -14.28 5.65
N ALA A 122 -0.29 -13.06 6.17
CA ALA A 122 -1.45 -12.59 6.94
C ALA A 122 -2.74 -12.57 6.10
N VAL A 123 -2.68 -12.08 4.86
CA VAL A 123 -3.82 -12.10 3.92
C VAL A 123 -4.26 -13.54 3.64
N PHE A 124 -3.31 -14.41 3.32
CA PHE A 124 -3.57 -15.81 3.00
C PHE A 124 -4.27 -16.58 4.13
N TYR A 125 -3.91 -16.30 5.40
CA TYR A 125 -4.54 -16.97 6.54
C TYR A 125 -5.82 -16.32 7.04
N ALA A 126 -6.00 -15.01 6.84
CA ALA A 126 -7.10 -14.25 7.42
C ALA A 126 -8.26 -13.96 6.45
N THR A 127 -8.08 -14.18 5.15
CA THR A 127 -9.01 -13.72 4.11
C THR A 127 -9.22 -14.77 3.02
N ARG A 128 -10.12 -14.50 2.07
CA ARG A 128 -10.48 -15.41 0.97
C ARG A 128 -9.89 -14.99 -0.39
N ILE A 129 -9.11 -13.92 -0.43
CA ILE A 129 -8.40 -13.42 -1.61
C ILE A 129 -7.02 -14.08 -1.74
#